data_AF-A0AAD9QD15-F1
#
_entry.id   AF-A0AAD9QD15-F1
#
_cell.length_a   1.000
_cell.length_b   1.000
_cell.length_c   1.000
_cell.angle_alpha   90.00
_cell.angle_beta   90.00
_cell.angle_gamma   90.00
#
_symmetry.space_group_name_H-M   'P 1'
#
loop_
_entity.id
_entity.type
_entity.pdbx_description
1 polymer ?
#
loop_
_entity_poly.entity_id
_entity_poly.type
_entity_poly.pdbx_seq_one_letter_code
_entity_poly.pdbx_strand_id
1 'polypeptide(L)'
;MQELGTGPTLAVTLHRAFLKNAILQLFKDPKIMHYNLDITIKSLSGREEEGKGVGVIREVLTIFWNECFSSLTVGAIEKVPCVRHDYKRSEWDWPCSCLWIFCGKESLAPDCLFESFKLFISEEDRQVVDKSLGKDFDPNDDDLLEFLSSFRCYKSPTLNNIKTLMNELAFQEIVQKPGYIVDCLSLVLAALRVFPPFEGEPFYIAKKPSPKKVIKLLSVYPQPGAEQNSFDYLKQYIKTLPSGELENPLQFLTGSNIITCENIDVTFTTLDGTTRRPVVHTCGPSLELPSTYHCYNELQEEFTALLHDKESWSFNIV
;
A
#
# COMPACT_ATOMS: atom_id res chain seq x y z
N MET A 1 -18.90 11.90 15.09
CA MET A 1 -17.66 11.25 15.56
C MET A 1 -17.91 10.77 16.97
N GLN A 2 -17.99 9.46 17.18
CA GLN A 2 -17.92 8.88 18.52
C GLN A 2 -16.46 9.03 18.97
N GLU A 3 -16.23 9.56 20.17
CA GLU A 3 -14.89 9.80 20.70
C GLU A 3 -14.09 8.48 20.75
N LEU A 4 -13.06 8.36 19.90
CA LEU A 4 -11.98 7.38 20.11
C LEU A 4 -11.25 7.79 21.39
N GLY A 5 -11.44 7.07 22.50
CA GLY A 5 -10.66 7.33 23.71
C GLY A 5 -11.15 6.76 25.04
N THR A 6 -12.38 6.24 25.15
CA THR A 6 -12.94 5.82 26.47
C THR A 6 -13.00 4.30 26.70
N GLY A 7 -12.54 3.50 25.74
CA GLY A 7 -12.49 2.04 25.85
C GLY A 7 -11.30 1.53 26.70
N PRO A 8 -11.40 0.33 27.30
CA PRO A 8 -10.30 -0.30 28.00
C PRO A 8 -9.07 -0.49 27.09
N THR A 9 -7.87 -0.34 27.64
CA THR A 9 -6.62 -0.59 26.90
C THR A 9 -6.27 -2.08 26.95
N LEU A 10 -5.93 -2.66 25.80
CA LEU A 10 -5.43 -4.02 25.67
C LEU A 10 -3.96 -4.00 25.22
N ALA A 11 -3.08 -4.49 26.08
CA ALA A 11 -1.67 -4.67 25.74
C ALA A 11 -1.49 -5.88 24.80
N VAL A 12 -0.82 -5.68 23.68
CA VAL A 12 -0.57 -6.71 22.66
C VAL A 12 0.90 -6.70 22.27
N THR A 13 1.55 -7.86 22.35
CA THR A 13 2.93 -8.03 21.86
C THR A 13 2.92 -8.74 20.51
N LEU A 14 3.50 -8.11 19.50
CA LEU A 14 3.57 -8.62 18.12
C LEU A 14 5.03 -8.84 17.71
N HIS A 15 5.28 -9.80 16.84
CA HIS A 15 6.62 -10.06 16.30
C HIS A 15 6.68 -9.61 14.84
N ARG A 16 7.71 -8.83 14.44
CA ARG A 16 7.83 -8.27 13.08
C ARG A 16 7.65 -9.32 11.98
N ALA A 17 8.26 -10.49 12.13
CA ALA A 17 8.18 -11.58 11.14
C ALA A 17 6.78 -12.20 10.95
N PHE A 18 5.83 -11.95 11.85
CA PHE A 18 4.53 -12.63 11.86
C PHE A 18 3.35 -11.67 12.00
N LEU A 19 3.53 -10.40 11.63
CA LEU A 19 2.54 -9.33 11.84
C LEU A 19 1.19 -9.66 11.22
N LYS A 20 1.13 -10.08 9.94
CA LYS A 20 -0.14 -10.47 9.31
C LYS A 20 -0.89 -11.52 10.14
N ASN A 21 -0.25 -12.63 10.44
CA ASN A 21 -0.89 -13.74 11.13
C ASN A 21 -1.30 -13.36 12.56
N ALA A 22 -0.48 -12.61 13.28
CA ALA A 22 -0.79 -12.18 14.64
C ALA A 22 -2.01 -11.26 14.69
N ILE A 23 -2.09 -10.28 13.78
CA ILE A 23 -3.24 -9.39 13.64
C ILE A 23 -4.49 -10.18 13.23
N LEU A 24 -4.39 -11.11 12.27
CA LEU A 24 -5.53 -11.97 11.91
C LEU A 24 -6.10 -12.72 13.11
N GLN A 25 -5.25 -13.27 13.98
CA GLN A 25 -5.71 -13.97 15.19
C GLN A 25 -6.33 -13.02 16.20
N LEU A 26 -5.76 -11.81 16.37
CA LEU A 26 -6.28 -10.81 17.29
C LEU A 26 -7.72 -10.42 16.94
N PHE A 27 -8.01 -10.24 15.65
CA PHE A 27 -9.33 -9.85 15.17
C PHE A 27 -10.35 -10.98 15.06
N LYS A 28 -10.00 -12.22 15.41
CA LYS A 28 -10.99 -13.29 15.58
C LYS A 28 -11.88 -13.09 16.81
N ASP A 29 -11.41 -12.36 17.82
CA ASP A 29 -12.26 -11.95 18.94
C ASP A 29 -13.01 -10.67 18.55
N PRO A 30 -14.34 -10.71 18.35
CA PRO A 30 -15.11 -9.53 17.98
C PRO A 30 -15.03 -8.41 19.04
N LYS A 31 -14.68 -8.74 20.29
CA LYS A 31 -14.52 -7.75 21.36
C LYS A 31 -13.33 -6.82 21.13
N ILE A 32 -12.39 -7.17 20.25
CA ILE A 32 -11.21 -6.36 19.97
C ILE A 32 -11.57 -4.93 19.57
N MET A 33 -12.71 -4.75 18.89
CA MET A 33 -13.23 -3.46 18.43
C MET A 33 -13.63 -2.51 19.58
N HIS A 34 -13.69 -3.02 20.81
CA HIS A 34 -14.00 -2.24 22.01
C HIS A 34 -12.76 -1.85 22.82
N TYR A 35 -11.56 -2.27 22.40
CA TYR A 35 -10.31 -1.95 23.10
C TYR A 35 -9.49 -0.91 22.35
N ASN A 36 -8.77 -0.10 23.11
CA ASN A 36 -7.63 0.66 22.61
C ASN A 36 -6.39 -0.25 22.64
N LEU A 37 -5.73 -0.46 21.50
CA LEU A 37 -4.56 -1.35 21.44
C LEU A 37 -3.30 -0.62 21.89
N ASP A 38 -2.59 -1.17 22.88
CA ASP A 38 -1.23 -0.78 23.24
C ASP A 38 -0.26 -1.83 22.70
N ILE A 39 0.37 -1.53 21.57
CA ILE A 39 1.17 -2.48 20.80
C ILE A 39 2.65 -2.36 21.18
N THR A 40 3.26 -3.48 21.56
CA THR A 40 4.71 -3.65 21.69
C THR A 40 5.21 -4.56 20.58
N ILE A 41 6.23 -4.13 19.83
CA ILE A 41 6.80 -4.91 18.75
C ILE A 41 8.09 -5.59 19.20
N LYS A 42 8.24 -6.86 18.83
CA LYS A 42 9.51 -7.59 18.87
C LYS A 42 10.14 -7.57 17.49
N SER A 43 11.38 -7.09 17.45
CA SER A 43 12.25 -7.11 16.27
C SER A 43 12.50 -8.54 15.77
N LEU A 44 13.15 -8.67 14.61
CA LEU A 44 13.52 -9.97 14.05
C LEU A 44 14.44 -10.78 14.99
N SER A 45 15.21 -10.10 15.84
CA SER A 45 16.07 -10.71 16.87
C SER A 45 15.31 -11.16 18.13
N GLY A 46 14.01 -10.86 18.21
CA GLY A 46 13.16 -11.14 19.38
C GLY A 46 13.25 -10.09 20.49
N ARG A 47 14.09 -9.07 20.35
CA ARG A 47 14.16 -7.93 21.29
C ARG A 47 12.96 -7.00 21.12
N GLU A 48 12.43 -6.51 22.24
CA GLU A 48 11.37 -5.51 22.25
C GLU A 48 11.90 -4.18 21.74
N GLU A 49 11.12 -3.56 20.87
CA GLU A 49 11.36 -2.23 20.35
C GLU A 49 10.75 -1.20 21.30
N GLU A 50 11.38 -0.03 21.38
CA GLU A 50 11.04 0.97 22.36
C GLU A 50 9.84 1.83 21.92
N GLY A 51 9.55 1.87 20.62
CA GLY A 51 8.43 2.62 20.06
C GLY A 51 7.10 2.27 20.67
N LYS A 52 6.31 3.30 20.94
CA LYS A 52 4.92 3.18 21.41
C LYS A 52 4.01 4.22 20.75
N GLY A 53 2.71 3.96 20.83
CA GLY A 53 1.67 4.91 20.45
C GLY A 53 1.19 4.76 19.00
N VAL A 54 0.53 5.81 18.50
CA VAL A 54 -0.24 5.76 17.25
C VAL A 54 0.61 5.54 16.00
N GLY A 55 1.89 5.95 16.01
CA GLY A 55 2.84 5.69 14.92
C GLY A 55 3.11 4.20 14.75
N VAL A 56 3.29 3.47 15.86
CA VAL A 56 3.45 2.00 15.86
C VAL A 56 2.20 1.33 15.32
N ILE A 57 1.02 1.77 15.75
CA ILE A 57 -0.26 1.21 15.27
C ILE A 57 -0.40 1.42 13.76
N ARG A 58 -0.08 2.62 13.24
CA ARG A 58 -0.13 2.92 11.80
C ARG A 58 0.80 2.00 11.02
N GLU A 59 2.04 1.83 11.48
CA GLU A 59 3.00 0.96 10.78
C GLU A 59 2.55 -0.49 10.78
N VAL A 60 2.07 -1.01 11.91
CA VAL A 60 1.54 -2.38 12.01
C VAL A 60 0.40 -2.59 11.03
N LEU A 61 -0.52 -1.62 10.92
CA LEU A 61 -1.63 -1.69 9.97
C LEU A 61 -1.13 -1.60 8.52
N THR A 62 -0.16 -0.72 8.23
CA THR A 62 0.44 -0.63 6.89
C THR A 62 1.14 -1.91 6.49
N ILE A 63 1.95 -2.50 7.36
CA ILE A 63 2.62 -3.79 7.11
C ILE A 63 1.58 -4.90 6.93
N PHE A 64 0.59 -4.96 7.83
CA PHE A 64 -0.51 -5.92 7.73
C PHE A 64 -1.19 -5.89 6.36
N TRP A 65 -1.56 -4.68 5.89
CA TRP A 65 -2.24 -4.52 4.61
C TRP A 65 -1.32 -4.87 3.44
N ASN A 66 -0.06 -4.42 3.47
CA ASN A 66 0.91 -4.78 2.44
C ASN A 66 1.10 -6.30 2.35
N GLU A 67 1.25 -7.00 3.48
CA GLU A 67 1.35 -8.47 3.50
C GLU A 67 0.06 -9.16 3.03
N CYS A 68 -1.12 -8.61 3.34
CA CYS A 68 -2.38 -9.11 2.82
C CYS A 68 -2.46 -8.95 1.29
N PHE A 69 -2.19 -7.76 0.75
CA PHE A 69 -2.16 -7.54 -0.70
C PHE A 69 -1.13 -8.45 -1.37
N SER A 70 0.09 -8.57 -0.84
CA SER A 70 1.12 -9.42 -1.44
C SER A 70 0.81 -10.91 -1.41
N SER A 71 0.11 -11.41 -0.37
CA SER A 71 -0.05 -12.86 -0.16
C SER A 71 -1.46 -13.41 -0.39
N LEU A 72 -2.47 -12.55 -0.49
CA LEU A 72 -3.89 -12.90 -0.68
C LEU A 72 -4.48 -12.35 -1.98
N THR A 73 -3.69 -11.64 -2.79
CA THR A 73 -4.13 -11.12 -4.09
C THR A 73 -3.15 -11.45 -5.21
N VAL A 74 -3.63 -11.32 -6.45
CA VAL A 74 -2.84 -11.41 -7.68
C VAL A 74 -3.14 -10.20 -8.56
N GLY A 75 -2.30 -9.99 -9.58
CA GLY A 75 -2.39 -8.86 -10.50
C GLY A 75 -1.31 -7.81 -10.27
N ALA A 76 -1.17 -6.88 -11.22
CA ALA A 76 -0.18 -5.83 -11.23
C ALA A 76 -0.65 -4.62 -10.41
N ILE A 77 -1.27 -3.63 -11.07
CA ILE A 77 -1.80 -2.41 -10.44
C ILE A 77 -3.14 -2.70 -9.79
N GLU A 78 -4.03 -3.37 -10.52
CA GLU A 78 -5.29 -3.89 -10.00
C GLU A 78 -5.00 -5.20 -9.25
N LYS A 79 -5.30 -5.22 -7.95
CA LYS A 79 -5.12 -6.39 -7.10
C LYS A 79 -6.46 -7.09 -6.93
N VAL A 80 -6.51 -8.38 -7.29
CA VAL A 80 -7.71 -9.21 -7.18
C VAL A 80 -7.48 -10.31 -6.14
N PRO A 81 -8.38 -10.50 -5.17
CA PRO A 81 -8.27 -11.59 -4.19
C PRO A 81 -8.14 -12.95 -4.88
N CYS A 82 -7.20 -13.77 -4.42
CA CYS A 82 -6.97 -15.10 -4.97
C CYS A 82 -7.32 -16.19 -3.97
N VAL A 83 -8.04 -17.22 -4.42
CA VAL A 83 -8.40 -18.34 -3.57
C VAL A 83 -7.14 -19.09 -3.17
N ARG A 84 -6.96 -19.27 -1.87
CA ARG A 84 -5.91 -20.09 -1.31
C ARG A 84 -6.47 -21.37 -0.70
N HIS A 85 -5.76 -22.47 -0.89
CA HIS A 85 -6.17 -23.79 -0.39
C HIS A 85 -6.09 -23.90 1.15
N ASP A 86 -5.28 -23.06 1.79
CA ASP A 86 -5.06 -23.03 3.24
C ASP A 86 -5.99 -22.06 3.99
N TYR A 87 -6.84 -21.30 3.27
CA TYR A 87 -7.81 -20.37 3.86
C TYR A 87 -9.24 -20.88 3.71
N LYS A 88 -9.93 -21.13 4.81
CA LYS A 88 -11.37 -21.46 4.81
C LYS A 88 -12.19 -20.17 4.91
N ARG A 89 -13.52 -20.30 4.83
CA ARG A 89 -14.45 -19.15 4.87
C ARG A 89 -14.18 -18.20 6.04
N SER A 90 -14.00 -18.74 7.24
CA SER A 90 -13.73 -17.96 8.46
C SER A 90 -12.47 -17.10 8.39
N GLU A 91 -11.49 -17.49 7.60
CA GLU A 91 -10.23 -16.78 7.42
C GLU A 91 -10.36 -15.64 6.40
N TRP A 92 -11.41 -15.66 5.57
CA TRP A 92 -11.73 -14.59 4.62
C TRP A 92 -12.63 -13.50 5.23
N ASP A 93 -13.35 -13.79 6.31
CA ASP A 93 -14.38 -12.88 6.88
C ASP A 93 -13.83 -11.49 7.27
N TRP A 94 -12.70 -11.41 7.96
CA TRP A 94 -12.15 -10.14 8.48
C TRP A 94 -11.10 -9.45 7.60
N PRO A 95 -9.99 -10.09 7.17
CA PRO A 95 -8.98 -9.39 6.37
C PRO A 95 -9.53 -8.90 5.03
N CYS A 96 -10.46 -9.65 4.44
CA CYS A 96 -10.89 -9.34 3.09
C CYS A 96 -12.09 -8.40 3.02
N SER A 97 -12.81 -8.18 4.14
CA SER A 97 -13.88 -7.19 4.19
C SER A 97 -13.34 -5.77 3.98
N CYS A 98 -12.17 -5.47 4.53
CA CYS A 98 -11.50 -4.20 4.28
C CYS A 98 -10.69 -4.21 2.96
N LEU A 99 -10.23 -5.38 2.49
CA LEU A 99 -9.55 -5.52 1.18
C LEU A 99 -10.50 -5.25 0.00
N TRP A 100 -11.74 -5.75 0.06
CA TRP A 100 -12.75 -5.53 -0.97
C TRP A 100 -13.31 -4.09 -0.98
N ILE A 101 -13.28 -3.39 0.15
CA ILE A 101 -13.55 -1.94 0.19
C ILE A 101 -12.59 -1.17 -0.74
N PHE A 102 -11.35 -1.65 -0.91
CA PHE A 102 -10.38 -1.05 -1.82
C PHE A 102 -10.55 -1.48 -3.29
N CYS A 103 -11.03 -2.69 -3.56
CA CYS A 103 -11.27 -3.21 -4.92
C CYS A 103 -12.65 -2.82 -5.48
N GLY A 104 -13.21 -1.69 -5.00
CA GLY A 104 -14.61 -1.33 -5.20
C GLY A 104 -15.12 -1.52 -6.62
N LYS A 105 -16.03 -2.48 -6.82
CA LYS A 105 -17.06 -2.40 -7.86
C LYS A 105 -18.25 -3.29 -7.51
N GLU A 106 -19.37 -2.64 -7.18
CA GLU A 106 -20.68 -3.21 -7.47
C GLU A 106 -20.90 -3.07 -8.97
N SER A 107 -21.02 -4.21 -9.67
CA SER A 107 -21.29 -4.26 -11.11
C SER A 107 -20.29 -3.48 -11.97
N LEU A 108 -19.18 -4.13 -12.32
CA LEU A 108 -18.36 -3.72 -13.45
C LEU A 108 -19.23 -3.65 -14.71
N ALA A 109 -19.56 -2.45 -15.18
CA ALA A 109 -20.01 -2.30 -16.56
C ALA A 109 -18.97 -2.96 -17.49
N PRO A 110 -19.36 -3.58 -18.62
CA PRO A 110 -18.42 -4.30 -19.48
C PRO A 110 -17.18 -3.48 -19.87
N ASP A 111 -17.34 -2.17 -20.10
CA ASP A 111 -16.24 -1.27 -20.43
C ASP A 111 -15.27 -1.05 -19.24
N CYS A 112 -15.78 -1.06 -18.00
CA CYS A 112 -14.96 -0.96 -16.80
C CYS A 112 -14.21 -2.26 -16.48
N LEU A 113 -14.75 -3.41 -16.90
CA LEU A 113 -14.15 -4.73 -16.66
C LEU A 113 -12.84 -4.86 -17.42
N PHE A 114 -12.85 -4.46 -18.70
CA PHE A 114 -11.68 -4.60 -19.54
C PHE A 114 -10.54 -3.67 -19.12
N GLU A 115 -10.85 -2.43 -18.73
CA GLU A 115 -9.84 -1.52 -18.18
C GLU A 115 -9.25 -2.03 -16.86
N SER A 116 -10.08 -2.58 -15.96
CA SER A 116 -9.57 -3.26 -14.75
C SER A 116 -8.68 -4.46 -15.10
N PHE A 117 -9.03 -5.23 -16.14
CA PHE A 117 -8.18 -6.33 -16.60
C PHE A 117 -6.84 -5.85 -17.17
N LYS A 118 -6.80 -4.75 -17.91
CA LYS A 118 -5.53 -4.13 -18.34
C LYS A 118 -4.68 -3.72 -17.14
N LEU A 119 -5.27 -3.17 -16.10
CA LEU A 119 -4.52 -2.82 -14.88
C LEU A 119 -4.11 -4.05 -14.05
N PHE A 120 -4.77 -5.19 -14.25
CA PHE A 120 -4.47 -6.45 -13.57
C PHE A 120 -3.27 -7.18 -14.19
N ILE A 121 -3.07 -7.12 -15.50
CA ILE A 121 -1.93 -7.74 -16.17
C ILE A 121 -0.69 -6.83 -16.16
N SER A 122 0.48 -7.35 -16.53
CA SER A 122 1.71 -6.56 -16.55
C SER A 122 1.68 -5.43 -17.59
N GLU A 123 2.66 -4.53 -17.54
CA GLU A 123 2.78 -3.50 -18.58
C GLU A 123 3.10 -4.10 -19.95
N GLU A 124 3.94 -5.13 -19.99
CA GLU A 124 4.27 -5.87 -21.20
C GLU A 124 3.03 -6.57 -21.76
N ASP A 125 2.28 -7.29 -20.92
CA ASP A 125 1.05 -7.98 -21.32
C ASP A 125 -0.02 -7.02 -21.83
N ARG A 126 -0.12 -5.81 -21.25
CA ARG A 126 -1.02 -4.76 -21.77
C ARG A 126 -0.69 -4.40 -23.21
N GLN A 127 0.59 -4.27 -23.55
CA GLN A 127 1.02 -3.95 -24.90
C GLN A 127 0.68 -5.09 -25.87
N VAL A 128 0.84 -6.34 -25.45
CA VAL A 128 0.43 -7.53 -26.22
C VAL A 128 -1.09 -7.52 -26.46
N VAL A 129 -1.89 -7.25 -25.43
CA VAL A 129 -3.34 -7.15 -25.54
C VAL A 129 -3.75 -6.02 -26.49
N ASP A 130 -3.17 -4.83 -26.35
CA ASP A 130 -3.48 -3.68 -27.20
C ASP A 130 -3.10 -3.94 -28.68
N LYS A 131 -1.94 -4.57 -28.93
CA LYS A 131 -1.52 -5.01 -30.26
C LYS A 131 -2.50 -6.02 -30.86
N SER A 132 -2.92 -7.02 -30.07
CA SER A 132 -3.83 -8.08 -30.51
C SER A 132 -5.23 -7.58 -30.87
N LEU A 133 -5.67 -6.47 -30.27
CA LEU A 133 -6.94 -5.82 -30.57
C LEU A 133 -6.80 -4.72 -31.65
N GLY A 134 -5.57 -4.43 -32.06
CA GLY A 134 -5.24 -3.44 -33.07
C GLY A 134 -5.26 -3.98 -34.49
N LYS A 135 -4.71 -3.18 -35.41
CA LYS A 135 -4.61 -3.54 -36.84
C LYS A 135 -3.47 -4.52 -37.12
N ASP A 136 -2.48 -4.57 -36.24
CA ASP A 136 -1.28 -5.40 -36.37
C ASP A 136 -1.45 -6.78 -35.71
N PHE A 137 -2.69 -7.28 -35.66
CA PHE A 137 -2.99 -8.60 -35.12
C PHE A 137 -2.36 -9.69 -35.99
N ASP A 138 -1.55 -10.55 -35.35
CA ASP A 138 -1.03 -11.78 -35.94
C ASP A 138 -1.44 -12.97 -35.06
N PRO A 139 -2.19 -13.96 -35.58
CA PRO A 139 -2.61 -15.13 -34.80
C PRO A 139 -1.45 -16.07 -34.43
N ASN A 140 -0.27 -15.91 -35.04
CA ASN A 140 0.94 -16.70 -34.73
C ASN A 140 1.99 -15.89 -33.96
N ASP A 141 1.62 -14.73 -33.42
CA ASP A 141 2.50 -13.92 -32.58
C ASP A 141 2.86 -14.69 -31.29
N ASP A 142 4.16 -14.93 -31.09
CA ASP A 142 4.65 -15.74 -29.96
C ASP A 142 4.28 -15.11 -28.61
N ASP A 143 4.34 -13.78 -28.47
CA ASP A 143 4.00 -13.06 -27.24
C ASP A 143 2.50 -13.22 -26.91
N LEU A 144 1.63 -13.13 -27.93
CA LEU A 144 0.19 -13.38 -27.78
C LEU A 144 -0.10 -14.82 -27.36
N LEU A 145 0.57 -15.80 -27.98
CA LEU A 145 0.37 -17.21 -27.64
C LEU A 145 0.87 -17.54 -26.24
N GLU A 146 2.00 -16.97 -25.82
CA GLU A 146 2.52 -17.07 -24.47
C GLU A 146 1.56 -16.44 -23.46
N PHE A 147 1.06 -15.23 -23.74
CA PHE A 147 0.05 -14.56 -22.93
C PHE A 147 -1.20 -15.42 -22.74
N LEU A 148 -1.80 -15.94 -23.82
CA LEU A 148 -2.99 -16.80 -23.72
C LEU A 148 -2.70 -18.07 -22.90
N SER A 149 -1.52 -18.67 -23.09
CA SER A 149 -1.09 -19.85 -22.35
C SER A 149 -0.92 -19.58 -20.85
N SER A 150 -0.41 -18.41 -20.46
CA SER A 150 -0.25 -18.01 -19.06
C SER A 150 -1.58 -17.98 -18.31
N PHE A 151 -2.67 -17.62 -19.01
CA PHE A 151 -4.04 -17.68 -18.53
C PHE A 151 -4.75 -19.03 -18.75
N ARG A 152 -4.02 -20.05 -19.23
CA ARG A 152 -4.53 -21.39 -19.59
C ARG A 152 -5.61 -21.35 -20.67
N CYS A 153 -5.55 -20.38 -21.57
CA CYS A 153 -6.39 -20.32 -22.75
C CYS A 153 -5.72 -21.08 -23.91
N TYR A 154 -6.29 -22.23 -24.25
CA TYR A 154 -5.78 -23.09 -25.35
C TYR A 154 -6.55 -22.90 -26.67
N LYS A 155 -7.41 -21.87 -26.77
CA LYS A 155 -8.13 -21.53 -27.99
C LYS A 155 -7.20 -20.75 -28.92
N SER A 156 -7.10 -21.14 -30.19
CA SER A 156 -6.32 -20.39 -31.17
C SER A 156 -6.95 -19.01 -31.43
N PRO A 157 -6.16 -17.92 -31.35
CA PRO A 157 -6.66 -16.58 -31.62
C PRO A 157 -6.93 -16.39 -33.12
N THR A 158 -7.99 -15.65 -33.44
CA THR A 158 -8.39 -15.25 -34.79
C THR A 158 -8.98 -13.85 -34.74
N LEU A 159 -9.01 -13.15 -35.88
CA LEU A 159 -9.65 -11.83 -35.98
C LEU A 159 -11.10 -11.82 -35.48
N ASN A 160 -11.82 -12.94 -35.63
CA ASN A 160 -13.22 -13.05 -35.25
C ASN A 160 -13.44 -13.32 -33.75
N ASN A 161 -12.45 -13.91 -33.06
CA ASN A 161 -12.63 -14.33 -31.66
C ASN A 161 -11.75 -13.57 -30.66
N ILE A 162 -10.72 -12.84 -31.09
CA ILE A 162 -9.73 -12.24 -30.17
C ILE A 162 -10.37 -11.32 -29.14
N LYS A 163 -11.31 -10.46 -29.56
CA LYS A 163 -12.06 -9.59 -28.64
C LYS A 163 -12.89 -10.39 -27.64
N THR A 164 -13.48 -11.49 -28.06
CA THR A 164 -14.26 -12.38 -27.17
C THR A 164 -13.33 -13.08 -26.18
N LEU A 165 -12.18 -13.60 -26.64
CA LEU A 165 -11.17 -14.22 -25.77
C LEU A 165 -10.70 -13.25 -24.68
N MET A 166 -10.37 -12.01 -25.05
CA MET A 166 -9.92 -11.00 -24.09
C MET A 166 -10.99 -10.65 -23.04
N ASN A 167 -12.26 -10.58 -23.45
CA ASN A 167 -13.37 -10.38 -22.51
C ASN A 167 -13.63 -11.60 -21.62
N GLU A 168 -13.52 -12.82 -22.17
CA GLU A 168 -13.63 -14.07 -21.40
C GLU A 168 -12.54 -14.13 -20.32
N LEU A 169 -11.29 -13.80 -20.67
CA LEU A 169 -10.18 -13.72 -19.73
C LEU A 169 -10.41 -12.66 -18.66
N ALA A 170 -10.82 -11.44 -19.05
CA ALA A 170 -11.13 -10.37 -18.11
C ALA A 170 -12.21 -10.79 -17.11
N PHE A 171 -13.31 -11.38 -17.60
CA PHE A 171 -14.38 -11.88 -16.74
C PHE A 171 -13.90 -13.00 -15.81
N GLN A 172 -13.13 -13.95 -16.32
CA GLN A 172 -12.62 -15.06 -15.55
C GLN A 172 -11.74 -14.58 -14.38
N GLU A 173 -10.76 -13.72 -14.67
CA GLU A 173 -9.77 -13.29 -13.68
C GLU A 173 -10.33 -12.28 -12.68
N ILE A 174 -11.11 -11.31 -13.13
CA ILE A 174 -11.58 -10.18 -12.28
C ILE A 174 -12.89 -10.50 -11.57
N VAL A 175 -13.75 -11.36 -12.14
CA VAL A 175 -15.11 -11.61 -11.60
C VAL A 175 -15.25 -13.05 -11.11
N GLN A 176 -14.99 -14.04 -11.98
CA GLN A 176 -15.33 -15.43 -11.68
C GLN A 176 -14.42 -16.04 -10.60
N LYS A 177 -13.10 -15.92 -10.75
CA LYS A 177 -12.12 -16.48 -9.80
C LYS A 177 -12.24 -15.91 -8.38
N PRO A 178 -12.36 -14.58 -8.17
CA PRO A 178 -12.54 -14.03 -6.82
C PRO A 178 -13.96 -14.26 -6.26
N GLY A 179 -14.94 -14.67 -7.07
CA GLY A 179 -16.36 -14.73 -6.70
C GLY A 179 -16.65 -15.43 -5.36
N TYR A 180 -16.00 -16.57 -5.07
CA TYR A 180 -16.14 -17.24 -3.77
C TYR A 180 -15.73 -16.34 -2.59
N ILE A 181 -14.63 -15.60 -2.74
CA ILE A 181 -14.14 -14.69 -1.69
C ILE A 181 -15.14 -13.53 -1.56
N VAL A 182 -15.62 -12.97 -2.67
CA VAL A 182 -16.65 -11.91 -2.66
C VAL A 182 -17.91 -12.35 -1.91
N ASP A 183 -18.37 -13.59 -2.14
CA ASP A 183 -19.52 -14.15 -1.44
C ASP A 183 -19.30 -14.26 0.07
N CYS A 184 -18.09 -14.66 0.49
CA CYS A 184 -17.72 -14.69 1.91
C CYS A 184 -17.83 -13.29 2.55
N LEU A 185 -17.50 -12.25 1.79
CA LEU A 185 -17.43 -10.87 2.27
C LEU A 185 -18.76 -10.12 2.27
N SER A 186 -19.74 -10.59 1.51
CA SER A 186 -21.04 -9.92 1.30
C SER A 186 -21.68 -9.38 2.59
N LEU A 187 -21.72 -10.19 3.65
CA LEU A 187 -22.32 -9.82 4.94
C LEU A 187 -21.52 -8.74 5.68
N VAL A 188 -20.19 -8.83 5.66
CA VAL A 188 -19.33 -7.86 6.34
C VAL A 188 -19.33 -6.53 5.60
N LEU A 189 -19.32 -6.56 4.27
CA LEU A 189 -19.44 -5.37 3.43
C LEU A 189 -20.77 -4.66 3.65
N ALA A 190 -21.87 -5.40 3.75
CA ALA A 190 -23.17 -4.83 4.07
C ALA A 190 -23.15 -4.07 5.42
N ALA A 191 -22.44 -4.58 6.42
CA ALA A 191 -22.28 -3.93 7.72
C ALA A 191 -21.40 -2.67 7.64
N LEU A 192 -20.32 -2.69 6.85
CA LEU A 192 -19.37 -1.58 6.73
C LEU A 192 -19.94 -0.39 5.92
N ARG A 193 -20.82 -0.65 4.96
CA ARG A 193 -21.51 0.38 4.16
C ARG A 193 -22.37 1.36 4.97
N VAL A 194 -22.70 1.02 6.21
CA VAL A 194 -23.46 1.88 7.12
C VAL A 194 -22.62 3.06 7.62
N PHE A 195 -21.29 3.01 7.49
CA PHE A 195 -20.39 4.06 7.95
C PHE A 195 -20.12 5.11 6.86
N PRO A 196 -20.44 6.41 7.08
CA PRO A 196 -20.31 7.46 6.06
C PRO A 196 -18.91 7.65 5.46
N PRO A 197 -17.78 7.48 6.18
CA PRO A 197 -16.45 7.58 5.57
C PRO A 197 -16.14 6.48 4.55
N PHE A 198 -16.99 5.45 4.43
CA PHE A 198 -16.82 4.32 3.52
C PHE A 198 -17.48 4.62 2.17
N GLU A 199 -17.10 5.74 1.55
CA GLU A 199 -17.57 6.13 0.20
C GLU A 199 -16.80 5.42 -0.93
N GLY A 200 -15.97 4.42 -0.60
CA GLY A 200 -15.28 3.57 -1.57
C GLY A 200 -14.03 4.21 -2.22
N GLU A 201 -13.88 3.98 -3.53
CA GLU A 201 -12.68 4.31 -4.32
C GLU A 201 -12.23 5.79 -4.26
N PRO A 202 -13.11 6.80 -4.33
CA PRO A 202 -12.70 8.20 -4.34
C PRO A 202 -11.97 8.62 -3.06
N PHE A 203 -12.36 8.07 -1.91
CA PHE A 203 -11.70 8.35 -0.62
C PHE A 203 -10.26 7.81 -0.63
N TYR A 204 -10.06 6.58 -1.11
CA TYR A 204 -8.73 6.00 -1.18
C TYR A 204 -7.82 6.72 -2.17
N ILE A 205 -8.32 7.05 -3.37
CA ILE A 205 -7.57 7.82 -4.38
C ILE A 205 -7.15 9.18 -3.82
N ALA A 206 -8.03 9.84 -3.04
CA ALA A 206 -7.67 11.10 -2.38
C ALA A 206 -6.49 10.93 -1.41
N LYS A 207 -6.37 9.76 -0.78
CA LYS A 207 -5.33 9.42 0.20
C LYS A 207 -4.05 8.83 -0.41
N LYS A 208 -4.06 8.41 -1.68
CA LYS A 208 -2.84 7.97 -2.38
C LYS A 208 -1.79 9.09 -2.47
N PRO A 209 -0.51 8.79 -2.20
CA PRO A 209 0.56 9.76 -2.31
C PRO A 209 0.80 10.20 -3.76
N SER A 210 1.24 11.44 -3.92
CA SER A 210 1.87 11.93 -5.14
C SER A 210 2.93 12.95 -4.76
N PRO A 211 3.96 13.22 -5.58
CA PRO A 211 5.03 14.14 -5.19
C PRO A 211 4.49 15.51 -4.75
N LYS A 212 3.47 15.99 -5.46
CA LYS A 212 2.76 17.24 -5.13
C LYS A 212 2.05 17.18 -3.77
N LYS A 213 1.36 16.07 -3.47
CA LYS A 213 0.65 15.92 -2.19
C LYS A 213 1.63 15.78 -1.03
N VAL A 214 2.68 14.96 -1.18
CA VAL A 214 3.69 14.74 -0.12
C VAL A 214 4.44 16.03 0.19
N ILE A 215 4.89 16.78 -0.82
CA ILE A 215 5.56 18.08 -0.61
C ILE A 215 4.62 19.08 0.09
N LYS A 216 3.32 19.04 -0.19
CA LYS A 216 2.34 19.91 0.48
C LYS A 216 2.15 19.57 1.96
N LEU A 217 2.40 18.32 2.37
CA LEU A 217 2.34 17.92 3.78
C LEU A 217 3.50 18.52 4.57
N LEU A 218 4.65 18.78 3.94
CA LEU A 218 5.83 19.32 4.63
C LEU A 218 5.58 20.78 5.06
N SER A 219 5.35 20.97 6.36
CA SER A 219 5.05 22.27 6.97
C SER A 219 6.33 22.86 7.56
N VAL A 220 6.82 23.95 6.98
CA VAL A 220 8.13 24.53 7.34
C VAL A 220 8.31 25.98 6.90
N TYR A 221 9.16 26.71 7.62
CA TYR A 221 9.65 28.05 7.27
C TYR A 221 11.20 28.07 7.31
N PRO A 222 11.88 27.61 6.25
CA PRO A 222 13.33 27.54 6.22
C PRO A 222 13.97 28.94 6.18
N GLN A 223 15.09 29.10 6.88
CA GLN A 223 15.94 30.27 6.74
C GLN A 223 16.67 30.26 5.38
N PRO A 224 16.92 31.44 4.77
CA PRO A 224 17.71 31.53 3.55
C PRO A 224 19.10 30.91 3.71
N GLY A 225 19.55 30.16 2.70
CA GLY A 225 20.85 29.50 2.69
C GLY A 225 20.73 27.99 2.94
N ALA A 226 21.41 27.50 3.99
CA ALA A 226 21.61 26.07 4.21
C ALA A 226 20.31 25.27 4.44
N GLU A 227 19.37 25.81 5.23
CA GLU A 227 18.05 25.21 5.48
C GLU A 227 17.21 25.16 4.20
N GLN A 228 17.11 26.28 3.48
CA GLN A 228 16.41 26.36 2.21
C GLN A 228 16.97 25.38 1.18
N ASN A 229 18.30 25.29 1.04
CA ASN A 229 18.96 24.37 0.12
C ASN A 229 18.65 22.91 0.46
N SER A 230 18.80 22.54 1.73
CA SER A 230 18.53 21.16 2.19
C SER A 230 17.05 20.79 1.99
N PHE A 231 16.13 21.72 2.23
CA PHE A 231 14.71 21.51 1.97
C PHE A 231 14.40 21.41 0.47
N ASP A 232 15.09 22.19 -0.37
CA ASP A 232 14.97 22.08 -1.83
C ASP A 232 15.48 20.73 -2.35
N TYR A 233 16.56 20.21 -1.77
CA TYR A 233 17.05 18.86 -2.06
C TYR A 233 16.04 17.77 -1.66
N LEU A 234 15.40 17.88 -0.49
CA LEU A 234 14.34 16.96 -0.07
C LEU A 234 13.14 16.99 -1.04
N LYS A 235 12.69 18.17 -1.44
CA LYS A 235 11.62 18.32 -2.44
C LYS A 235 12.03 17.75 -3.79
N GLN A 236 13.29 17.91 -4.19
CA GLN A 236 13.81 17.33 -5.43
C GLN A 236 13.79 15.81 -5.34
N TYR A 237 14.27 15.23 -4.24
CA TYR A 237 14.26 13.79 -4.00
C TYR A 237 12.85 13.20 -4.13
N ILE A 238 11.88 13.80 -3.46
CA ILE A 238 10.47 13.37 -3.53
C ILE A 238 9.91 13.43 -4.96
N LYS A 239 10.36 14.38 -5.79
CA LYS A 239 9.91 14.51 -7.19
C LYS A 239 10.56 13.53 -8.14
N THR A 240 11.77 13.07 -7.84
CA THR A 240 12.58 12.21 -8.71
C THR A 240 12.41 10.72 -8.43
N LEU A 241 11.70 10.36 -7.36
CA LEU A 241 11.40 8.96 -7.05
C LEU A 241 10.60 8.29 -8.19
N PRO A 242 10.94 7.04 -8.54
CA PRO A 242 10.16 6.22 -9.47
C PRO A 242 8.70 6.07 -9.05
N SER A 243 7.84 5.78 -10.03
CA SER A 243 6.43 5.47 -9.75
C SER A 243 6.32 4.23 -8.86
N GLY A 244 5.58 4.34 -7.76
CA GLY A 244 5.40 3.24 -6.79
C GLY A 244 6.46 3.16 -5.69
N GLU A 245 7.44 4.07 -5.65
CA GLU A 245 8.40 4.17 -4.54
C GLU A 245 8.07 5.25 -3.52
N LEU A 246 7.09 6.12 -3.82
CA LEU A 246 6.73 7.27 -2.98
C LEU A 246 6.03 6.86 -1.67
N GLU A 247 5.46 5.67 -1.65
CA GLU A 247 4.89 5.01 -0.48
C GLU A 247 5.93 4.81 0.62
N ASN A 248 7.19 4.52 0.26
CA ASN A 248 8.27 4.25 1.20
C ASN A 248 8.66 5.48 2.04
N PRO A 249 9.00 6.66 1.47
CA PRO A 249 9.29 7.85 2.26
C PRO A 249 8.07 8.34 3.02
N LEU A 250 6.85 8.18 2.49
CA LEU A 250 5.66 8.55 3.26
C LEU A 250 5.48 7.66 4.49
N GLN A 251 5.70 6.35 4.34
CA GLN A 251 5.67 5.40 5.44
C GLN A 251 6.75 5.69 6.46
N PHE A 252 7.97 5.98 6.01
CA PHE A 252 9.07 6.40 6.88
C PHE A 252 8.69 7.63 7.70
N LEU A 253 8.14 8.67 7.07
CA LEU A 253 7.79 9.94 7.73
C LEU A 253 6.57 9.87 8.66
N THR A 254 5.63 8.95 8.42
CA THR A 254 4.29 9.00 9.07
C THR A 254 3.84 7.69 9.70
N GLY A 255 4.57 6.60 9.49
CA GLY A 255 4.16 5.23 9.78
C GLY A 255 3.12 4.68 8.80
N SER A 256 2.76 5.40 7.73
CA SER A 256 1.71 5.01 6.78
C SER A 256 2.13 5.22 5.32
N ASN A 257 1.84 4.26 4.44
CA ASN A 257 2.06 4.40 2.99
C ASN A 257 0.96 5.20 2.26
N ILE A 258 -0.07 5.65 2.99
CA ILE A 258 -1.13 6.56 2.52
C ILE A 258 -1.21 7.80 3.40
N ILE A 259 -1.79 8.89 2.88
CA ILE A 259 -1.84 10.19 3.57
C ILE A 259 -2.87 10.17 4.70
N THR A 260 -2.41 9.97 5.94
CA THR A 260 -3.27 9.93 7.14
C THR A 260 -3.16 11.17 8.02
N CYS A 261 -2.24 12.09 7.74
CA CYS A 261 -2.03 13.33 8.49
C CYS A 261 -2.33 14.57 7.64
N GLU A 262 -2.49 15.71 8.31
CA GLU A 262 -2.68 17.02 7.66
C GLU A 262 -1.35 17.67 7.28
N ASN A 263 -0.34 17.49 8.13
CA ASN A 263 1.00 18.03 7.99
C ASN A 263 2.07 17.07 8.54
N ILE A 264 3.30 17.29 8.11
CA ILE A 264 4.54 16.76 8.65
C ILE A 264 5.39 17.99 9.01
N ASP A 265 5.64 18.21 10.29
CA ASP A 265 6.38 19.38 10.75
C ASP A 265 7.87 19.18 10.48
N VAL A 266 8.49 20.08 9.71
CA VAL A 266 9.93 19.99 9.41
C VAL A 266 10.68 21.02 10.23
N THR A 267 11.68 20.56 10.97
CA THR A 267 12.67 21.37 11.68
C THR A 267 14.06 21.11 11.10
N PHE A 268 15.03 21.98 11.43
CA PHE A 268 16.39 21.83 10.94
C PHE A 268 17.36 21.54 12.07
N THR A 269 18.35 20.69 11.77
CA THR A 269 19.47 20.40 12.68
C THR A 269 20.79 20.72 12.01
N THR A 270 21.84 20.88 12.82
CA THR A 270 23.21 21.08 12.34
C THR A 270 24.04 19.81 12.45
N LEU A 271 23.41 18.62 12.44
CA LEU A 271 24.12 17.34 12.49
C LEU A 271 24.95 17.19 11.22
N ASP A 272 26.24 16.85 11.35
CA ASP A 272 27.16 16.79 10.20
C ASP A 272 28.12 15.60 10.31
N GLY A 273 28.83 15.31 9.22
CA GLY A 273 29.79 14.22 9.11
C GLY A 273 29.14 12.87 9.41
N THR A 274 29.79 12.06 10.24
CA THR A 274 29.29 10.71 10.61
C THR A 274 28.06 10.71 11.51
N THR A 275 27.64 11.88 12.02
CA THR A 275 26.45 12.00 12.86
C THR A 275 25.22 12.49 12.10
N ARG A 276 25.41 12.95 10.86
CA ARG A 276 24.33 13.46 10.01
C ARG A 276 23.32 12.36 9.74
N ARG A 277 22.07 12.65 10.07
CA ARG A 277 20.91 11.80 9.79
C ARG A 277 19.63 12.61 9.94
N PRO A 278 18.61 12.34 9.13
CA PRO A 278 17.26 12.77 9.45
C PRO A 278 16.76 12.06 10.71
N VAL A 279 16.02 12.78 11.55
CA VAL A 279 15.31 12.20 12.71
C VAL A 279 13.82 12.33 12.45
N VAL A 280 13.06 11.25 12.66
CA VAL A 280 11.64 11.20 12.32
C VAL A 280 10.81 10.76 13.51
N HIS A 281 9.68 11.43 13.71
CA HIS A 281 8.69 11.05 14.71
C HIS A 281 7.36 10.74 14.01
N THR A 282 6.92 9.48 14.03
CA THR A 282 5.69 9.06 13.33
C THR A 282 4.40 9.30 14.12
N CYS A 283 4.48 9.36 15.46
CA CYS A 283 3.32 9.58 16.34
C CYS A 283 2.73 10.99 16.21
N GLY A 284 3.58 12.01 16.18
CA GLY A 284 3.28 13.37 15.73
C GLY A 284 4.17 13.64 14.53
N PRO A 285 3.68 13.44 13.28
CA PRO A 285 4.52 13.43 12.09
C PRO A 285 5.45 14.64 12.04
N SER A 286 6.74 14.42 12.29
CA SER A 286 7.77 15.44 12.21
C SER A 286 9.08 14.87 11.68
N LEU A 287 9.86 15.76 11.05
CA LEU A 287 11.15 15.48 10.45
C LEU A 287 12.15 16.55 10.90
N GLU A 288 13.21 16.14 11.59
CA GLU A 288 14.38 16.97 11.80
C GLU A 288 15.36 16.74 10.65
N LEU A 289 15.45 17.70 9.73
CA LEU A 289 16.27 17.61 8.53
C LEU A 289 17.63 18.31 8.76
N PRO A 290 18.77 17.62 8.61
CA PRO A 290 20.07 18.29 8.64
C PRO A 290 20.17 19.39 7.59
N SER A 291 20.56 20.60 7.99
CA SER A 291 20.82 21.72 7.08
C SER A 291 22.22 21.66 6.45
N THR A 292 22.95 20.59 6.69
CA THR A 292 24.39 20.40 6.40
C THR A 292 24.62 19.61 5.11
N TYR A 293 23.57 19.37 4.32
CA TYR A 293 23.72 18.80 2.97
C TYR A 293 24.36 19.82 2.04
N HIS A 294 25.52 19.49 1.48
CA HIS A 294 26.24 20.39 0.56
C HIS A 294 25.73 20.28 -0.87
N CYS A 295 25.12 19.14 -1.22
CA CYS A 295 24.52 18.92 -2.52
C CYS A 295 23.35 17.93 -2.44
N TYR A 296 22.53 17.92 -3.48
CA TYR A 296 21.42 16.98 -3.64
C TYR A 296 21.86 15.51 -3.55
N ASN A 297 23.04 15.17 -4.08
CA ASN A 297 23.52 13.80 -4.14
C ASN A 297 23.78 13.22 -2.74
N GLU A 298 24.28 14.02 -1.79
CA GLU A 298 24.46 13.59 -0.40
C GLU A 298 23.12 13.23 0.26
N LEU A 299 22.10 14.08 0.06
CA LEU A 299 20.76 13.81 0.58
C LEU A 299 20.15 12.58 -0.08
N GLN A 300 20.30 12.45 -1.40
CA GLN A 300 19.78 11.30 -2.15
C GLN A 300 20.41 10.00 -1.65
N GLU A 301 21.73 9.95 -1.48
CA GLU A 301 22.45 8.76 -1.01
C GLU A 301 21.97 8.33 0.37
N GLU A 302 21.90 9.26 1.32
CA GLU A 302 21.46 8.98 2.69
C GLU A 302 19.99 8.56 2.77
N PHE A 303 19.07 9.29 2.14
CA PHE A 303 17.65 8.92 2.14
C PHE A 303 17.42 7.57 1.46
N THR A 304 18.12 7.29 0.36
CA THR A 304 18.00 6.00 -0.33
C THR A 304 18.50 4.86 0.56
N ALA A 305 19.65 5.03 1.23
CA ALA A 305 20.17 4.05 2.16
C ALA A 305 19.20 3.78 3.34
N LEU A 306 18.64 4.84 3.93
CA LEU A 306 17.68 4.74 5.04
C LEU A 306 16.38 4.03 4.65
N LEU A 307 15.88 4.28 3.44
CA LEU A 307 14.65 3.64 2.97
C LEU A 307 14.86 2.18 2.56
N HIS A 308 16.08 1.79 2.17
CA HIS A 308 16.41 0.41 1.85
C HIS A 308 16.76 -0.46 3.06
N ASP A 309 17.29 0.14 4.13
CA ASP A 309 17.60 -0.58 5.36
C ASP A 309 16.39 -0.71 6.28
N LYS A 310 15.76 -1.89 6.28
CA LYS A 310 14.62 -2.19 7.14
C LYS A 310 14.95 -2.14 8.63
N GLU A 311 16.22 -2.28 9.04
CA GLU A 311 16.62 -2.10 10.44
C GLU A 311 16.65 -0.62 10.84
N SER A 312 16.86 0.29 9.89
CA SER A 312 16.73 1.75 10.10
C SER A 312 15.30 2.19 10.41
N TRP A 313 14.30 1.32 10.21
CA TRP A 313 12.91 1.54 10.57
C TRP A 313 12.57 0.99 11.97
N SER A 314 13.56 0.45 12.69
CA SER A 314 13.38 -0.01 14.08
C SER A 314 12.97 1.16 14.97
N PHE A 315 11.95 0.94 15.80
CA PHE A 315 11.44 2.01 16.64
C PHE A 315 12.37 2.24 17.83
N ASN A 316 13.15 3.31 17.74
CA ASN A 316 13.94 3.81 18.86
C ASN A 316 13.19 4.98 19.50
N ILE A 317 13.19 5.08 20.84
CA ILE A 317 12.79 6.33 21.49
C ILE A 317 13.93 7.32 21.27
N VAL A 318 13.60 8.49 20.71
CA VAL A 318 14.45 9.69 20.82
C VAL A 318 13.84 10.58 21.88
#